data_AF-A0A971BMH3-F1
#
_entry.id   AF-A0A971BMH3-F1
#
_cell.length_a   1.000
_cell.length_b   1.000
_cell.length_c   1.000
_cell.angle_alpha   90.00
_cell.angle_beta   90.00
_cell.angle_gamma   90.00
#
_symmetry.space_group_name_H-M   'P 1'
#
loop_
_entity.id
_entity.type
_entity.pdbx_description
1 polymer ?
#
loop_
_entity_poly.entity_id
_entity_poly.type
_entity_poly.pdbx_seq_one_letter_code
_entity_poly.pdbx_strand_id
1 'polypeptide(L)'
;MPSPVEKIPPEQRTARDLILLGARQEVYNGTIYDASYQVITYPQGDVSPERGACTDVIIRAYRNAGIDLQQLIHEDMIKNFNLYPANWGLSAPDPNIDHRRVPNQITYMQRHALELNIEVVEELDKWQWGDVVYWRFANGDQHCGIISDRTNWRGIPLVIHNAGIAREEDCLQRWKIIGHFRYQENY
;
A
#
# COMPACT_ATOMS: atom_id res chain seq x y z
N MET A 1 12.15 -12.50 -12.99
CA MET A 1 12.38 -13.86 -12.42
C MET A 1 11.07 -14.40 -11.85
N PRO A 2 10.86 -15.72 -11.77
CA PRO A 2 9.67 -16.27 -11.11
C PRO A 2 9.66 -15.86 -9.63
N SER A 3 8.48 -15.55 -9.07
CA SER A 3 8.32 -15.17 -7.66
C SER A 3 8.69 -16.36 -6.76
N PRO A 4 9.62 -16.18 -5.80
CA PRO A 4 9.83 -17.16 -4.74
C PRO A 4 8.61 -17.35 -3.85
N VAL A 5 7.86 -16.29 -3.54
CA VAL A 5 6.69 -16.33 -2.64
C VAL A 5 5.55 -17.16 -3.22
N GLU A 6 5.32 -17.12 -4.53
CA GLU A 6 4.30 -17.95 -5.20
C GLU A 6 4.56 -19.47 -5.05
N LYS A 7 5.81 -19.87 -4.76
CA LYS A 7 6.18 -21.27 -4.55
C LYS A 7 6.01 -21.73 -3.10
N ILE A 8 5.81 -20.81 -2.16
CA ILE A 8 5.58 -21.13 -0.76
C ILE A 8 4.19 -21.79 -0.63
N PRO A 9 4.09 -22.98 -0.01
CA PRO A 9 2.81 -23.64 0.26
C PRO A 9 1.88 -22.73 1.07
N PRO A 10 0.57 -22.66 0.77
CA PRO A 10 -0.36 -21.73 1.42
C PRO A 10 -0.31 -21.74 2.95
N GLU A 11 -0.17 -22.91 3.57
CA GLU A 11 -0.11 -23.12 5.01
C GLU A 11 1.19 -22.64 5.68
N GLN A 12 2.21 -22.30 4.89
CA GLN A 12 3.51 -21.80 5.35
C GLN A 12 3.69 -20.30 5.09
N ARG A 13 2.69 -19.65 4.50
CA ARG A 13 2.75 -18.23 4.15
C ARG A 13 2.60 -17.36 5.39
N THR A 14 3.46 -16.38 5.50
CA THR A 14 3.41 -15.32 6.51
C THR A 14 2.53 -14.17 6.04
N ALA A 15 2.20 -13.22 6.92
CA ALA A 15 1.42 -12.03 6.57
C ALA A 15 2.04 -11.23 5.41
N ARG A 16 3.36 -11.04 5.39
CA ARG A 16 4.07 -10.36 4.28
C ARG A 16 3.96 -11.09 2.94
N ASP A 17 3.90 -12.41 2.96
CA ASP A 17 3.69 -13.21 1.76
C ASP A 17 2.29 -12.98 1.21
N LEU A 18 1.29 -12.98 2.10
CA LEU A 18 -0.09 -12.70 1.75
C LEU A 18 -0.29 -11.26 1.28
N ILE A 19 0.36 -10.26 1.88
CA ILE A 19 0.33 -8.86 1.43
C ILE A 19 0.83 -8.77 -0.01
N LEU A 20 2.01 -9.32 -0.29
CA LEU A 20 2.55 -9.35 -1.65
C LEU A 20 1.58 -10.00 -2.65
N LEU A 21 1.05 -11.17 -2.31
CA LEU A 21 0.17 -11.91 -3.21
C LEU A 21 -1.16 -11.18 -3.44
N GLY A 22 -1.69 -10.50 -2.42
CA GLY A 22 -2.89 -9.67 -2.55
C GLY A 22 -2.65 -8.47 -3.46
N ALA A 23 -1.50 -7.80 -3.35
CA ALA A 23 -1.13 -6.74 -4.28
C ALA A 23 -1.04 -7.27 -5.71
N ARG A 24 -0.43 -8.44 -5.90
CA ARG A 24 -0.26 -9.06 -7.22
C ARG A 24 -1.59 -9.49 -7.84
N GLN A 25 -2.58 -9.85 -7.02
CA GLN A 25 -3.92 -10.16 -7.52
C GLN A 25 -4.54 -8.99 -8.29
N GLU A 26 -4.25 -7.74 -7.90
CA GLU A 26 -4.72 -6.56 -8.64
C GLU A 26 -4.14 -6.49 -10.06
N VAL A 27 -2.89 -6.92 -10.24
CA VAL A 27 -2.25 -7.02 -11.56
C VAL A 27 -2.94 -8.08 -12.41
N TYR A 28 -3.29 -9.23 -11.83
CA TYR A 28 -4.02 -10.29 -12.52
C TYR A 28 -5.46 -9.90 -12.87
N ASN A 29 -6.12 -9.14 -11.99
CA ASN A 29 -7.46 -8.61 -12.22
C ASN A 29 -7.46 -7.51 -13.29
N GLY A 30 -6.31 -6.90 -13.59
CA GLY A 30 -6.22 -5.77 -14.49
C GLY A 30 -6.94 -4.54 -13.95
N THR A 31 -6.89 -4.32 -12.62
CA THR A 31 -7.62 -3.25 -11.94
C THR A 31 -7.35 -1.90 -12.59
N ILE A 32 -8.41 -1.22 -13.05
CA ILE A 32 -8.33 0.07 -13.74
C ILE A 32 -8.34 1.20 -12.72
N TYR A 33 -7.49 2.20 -12.93
CA TYR A 33 -7.39 3.33 -12.01
C TYR A 33 -8.71 4.10 -11.87
N ASP A 34 -9.16 4.26 -10.63
CA ASP A 34 -10.31 5.09 -10.27
C ASP A 34 -10.20 5.58 -8.82
N ALA A 35 -9.92 6.88 -8.67
CA ALA A 35 -9.81 7.55 -7.38
C ALA A 35 -11.08 8.34 -7.00
N SER A 36 -12.20 8.10 -7.68
CA SER A 36 -13.47 8.74 -7.36
C SER A 36 -13.94 8.36 -5.94
N TYR A 37 -14.58 9.33 -5.28
CA TYR A 37 -15.28 9.10 -4.03
C TYR A 37 -16.47 8.16 -4.26
N GLN A 38 -16.63 7.17 -3.40
CA GLN A 38 -17.75 6.22 -3.45
C GLN A 38 -18.22 5.94 -2.02
N VAL A 39 -19.53 5.80 -1.84
CA VAL A 39 -20.10 5.33 -0.58
C VAL A 39 -19.96 3.82 -0.53
N ILE A 40 -19.29 3.32 0.50
CA ILE A 40 -18.96 1.90 0.67
C ILE A 40 -19.33 1.45 2.08
N THR A 41 -19.40 0.15 2.30
CA THR A 41 -19.68 -0.41 3.62
C THR A 41 -18.53 -0.15 4.59
N TYR A 42 -18.81 -0.30 5.88
CA TYR A 42 -17.80 -0.21 6.93
C TYR A 42 -18.17 -1.16 8.09
N PRO A 43 -17.22 -1.97 8.61
CA PRO A 43 -15.87 -2.19 8.09
C PRO A 43 -15.87 -3.05 6.81
N GLN A 44 -14.69 -3.35 6.26
CA GLN A 44 -14.48 -4.19 5.07
C GLN A 44 -15.20 -3.72 3.79
N GLY A 45 -15.49 -2.43 3.67
CA GLY A 45 -15.87 -1.82 2.41
C GLY A 45 -14.73 -1.80 1.41
N ASP A 46 -15.13 -1.86 0.15
CA ASP A 46 -14.25 -1.73 -1.01
C ASP A 46 -15.04 -1.10 -2.16
N VAL A 47 -14.32 -0.49 -3.10
CA VAL A 47 -14.88 -0.13 -4.40
C VAL A 47 -14.99 -1.38 -5.28
N SER A 48 -15.56 -1.24 -6.48
CA SER A 48 -15.66 -2.35 -7.44
C SER A 48 -14.32 -3.06 -7.62
N PRO A 49 -14.28 -4.40 -7.68
CA PRO A 49 -13.03 -5.17 -7.83
C PRO A 49 -12.27 -4.85 -9.13
N GLU A 50 -12.95 -4.34 -10.16
CA GLU A 50 -12.34 -3.94 -11.43
C GLU A 50 -11.72 -2.53 -11.38
N ARG A 51 -11.92 -1.81 -10.28
CA ARG A 51 -11.55 -0.40 -10.11
C ARG A 51 -10.74 -0.20 -8.84
N GLY A 52 -9.88 0.81 -8.81
CA GLY A 52 -9.16 1.19 -7.60
C GLY A 52 -8.07 2.21 -7.87
N ALA A 53 -7.75 3.04 -6.88
CA ALA A 53 -6.61 3.94 -6.86
C ALA A 53 -5.33 3.21 -6.45
N CYS A 54 -4.22 3.95 -6.34
CA CYS A 54 -2.97 3.40 -5.84
C CYS A 54 -3.09 2.86 -4.41
N THR A 55 -3.86 3.57 -3.57
CA THR A 55 -4.14 3.19 -2.19
C THR A 55 -4.90 1.89 -2.08
N ASP A 56 -5.85 1.64 -2.98
CA ASP A 56 -6.66 0.40 -2.96
C ASP A 56 -5.82 -0.86 -3.20
N VAL A 57 -4.67 -0.74 -3.89
CA VAL A 57 -3.68 -1.84 -3.97
C VAL A 57 -3.16 -2.20 -2.59
N ILE A 58 -2.83 -1.21 -1.76
CA ILE A 58 -2.37 -1.44 -0.38
C ILE A 58 -3.49 -2.05 0.46
N ILE A 59 -4.72 -1.53 0.33
CA ILE A 59 -5.88 -1.98 1.11
C ILE A 59 -6.19 -3.45 0.81
N ARG A 60 -6.27 -3.82 -0.47
CA ARG A 60 -6.55 -5.19 -0.90
C ARG A 60 -5.39 -6.13 -0.60
N ALA A 61 -4.15 -5.66 -0.69
CA ALA A 61 -2.97 -6.41 -0.26
C ALA A 61 -3.06 -6.79 1.22
N TYR A 62 -3.30 -5.81 2.10
CA TYR A 62 -3.40 -6.05 3.53
C TYR A 62 -4.63 -6.89 3.90
N ARG A 63 -5.75 -6.69 3.21
CA ARG A 63 -6.96 -7.50 3.40
C ARG A 63 -6.74 -8.96 3.03
N ASN A 64 -5.91 -9.25 2.02
CA ASN A 64 -5.51 -10.62 1.70
C ASN A 64 -4.70 -11.29 2.84
N ALA A 65 -4.07 -10.50 3.71
CA ALA A 65 -3.42 -10.98 4.94
C ALA A 65 -4.34 -10.91 6.18
N GLY A 66 -5.63 -10.63 6.01
CA GLY A 66 -6.59 -10.52 7.11
C GLY A 66 -6.58 -9.18 7.86
N ILE A 67 -5.91 -8.15 7.32
CA ILE A 67 -5.75 -6.84 7.95
C ILE A 67 -6.63 -5.81 7.22
N ASP A 68 -7.65 -5.27 7.89
CA ASP A 68 -8.54 -4.26 7.30
C ASP A 68 -8.05 -2.83 7.58
N LEU A 69 -7.22 -2.30 6.69
CA LEU A 69 -6.72 -0.91 6.80
C LEU A 69 -7.84 0.14 6.67
N GLN A 70 -9.01 -0.18 6.11
CA GLN A 70 -10.17 0.72 6.18
C GLN A 70 -10.56 0.96 7.63
N GLN A 71 -10.78 -0.12 8.38
CA GLN A 71 -11.14 -0.07 9.79
C GLN A 71 -10.03 0.60 10.60
N LEU A 72 -8.80 0.13 10.48
CA LEU A 72 -7.70 0.55 11.34
C LEU A 72 -7.34 2.04 11.18
N ILE A 73 -7.30 2.54 9.94
CA ILE A 73 -7.03 3.97 9.69
C ILE A 73 -8.18 4.81 10.22
N HIS A 74 -9.43 4.43 9.95
CA HIS A 74 -10.59 5.19 10.40
C HIS A 74 -10.67 5.27 11.93
N GLU A 75 -10.46 4.16 12.63
CA GLU A 75 -10.51 4.13 14.10
C GLU A 75 -9.36 4.93 14.75
N ASP A 76 -8.16 4.92 14.16
CA ASP A 76 -7.07 5.77 14.63
C ASP A 76 -7.39 7.25 14.39
N MET A 77 -8.00 7.59 13.25
CA MET A 77 -8.46 8.94 12.95
C MET A 77 -9.57 9.42 13.88
N ILE A 78 -10.53 8.58 14.28
CA ILE A 78 -11.56 8.94 15.29
C ILE A 78 -10.91 9.45 16.57
N LYS A 79 -9.84 8.79 17.02
CA LYS A 79 -9.14 9.11 18.27
C LYS A 79 -8.14 10.26 18.13
N ASN A 80 -7.61 10.48 16.92
CA ASN A 80 -6.45 11.34 16.70
C ASN A 80 -6.60 12.26 15.48
N PHE A 81 -7.81 12.71 15.16
CA PHE A 81 -8.11 13.41 13.89
C PHE A 81 -7.21 14.62 13.63
N ASN A 82 -6.80 15.34 14.67
CA ASN A 82 -5.89 16.49 14.60
C ASN A 82 -4.45 16.16 14.21
N LEU A 83 -4.03 14.90 14.27
CA LEU A 83 -2.72 14.44 13.81
C LEU A 83 -2.69 14.15 12.30
N TYR A 84 -3.86 14.00 11.68
CA TYR A 84 -3.99 13.71 10.25
C TYR A 84 -4.04 14.99 9.42
N PRO A 85 -3.65 14.94 8.13
CA PRO A 85 -3.65 16.12 7.26
C PRO A 85 -5.05 16.74 7.09
N ALA A 86 -5.17 18.04 7.30
CA ALA A 86 -6.42 18.81 7.19
C ALA A 86 -6.69 19.34 5.77
N ASN A 87 -6.30 18.60 4.73
CA ASN A 87 -6.27 19.09 3.35
C ASN A 87 -7.64 19.16 2.67
N TRP A 88 -8.69 18.59 3.28
CA TRP A 88 -9.99 18.35 2.64
C TRP A 88 -11.17 19.09 3.29
N GLY A 89 -10.90 19.98 4.26
CA GLY A 89 -11.94 20.78 4.92
C GLY A 89 -12.98 19.98 5.72
N LEU A 90 -12.66 18.74 6.09
CA LEU A 90 -13.53 17.88 6.89
C LEU A 90 -13.41 18.21 8.38
N SER A 91 -14.54 18.16 9.09
CA SER A 91 -14.60 18.35 10.54
C SER A 91 -14.52 17.03 11.33
N ALA A 92 -14.60 15.89 10.65
CA ALA A 92 -14.51 14.56 11.23
C ALA A 92 -13.97 13.55 10.20
N PRO A 93 -13.48 12.37 10.63
CA PRO A 93 -13.12 11.27 9.74
C PRO A 93 -14.29 10.79 8.86
N ASP A 94 -13.99 10.25 7.67
CA ASP A 94 -14.98 9.67 6.76
C ASP A 94 -14.55 8.24 6.34
N PRO A 95 -15.26 7.19 6.81
CA PRO A 95 -14.87 5.80 6.58
C PRO A 95 -14.90 5.39 5.09
N ASN A 96 -15.57 6.17 4.24
CA ASN A 96 -15.63 5.92 2.80
C ASN A 96 -14.33 6.28 2.07
N ILE A 97 -13.47 7.11 2.65
CA ILE A 97 -12.33 7.71 1.93
C ILE A 97 -11.05 7.82 2.76
N ASP A 98 -11.12 7.72 4.09
CA ASP A 98 -9.96 7.93 4.98
C ASP A 98 -8.74 7.08 4.58
N HIS A 99 -8.95 5.79 4.36
CA HIS A 99 -7.94 4.81 3.97
C HIS A 99 -7.50 4.94 2.51
N ARG A 100 -8.28 5.62 1.66
CA ARG A 100 -7.99 5.80 0.23
C ARG A 100 -7.14 7.04 -0.04
N ARG A 101 -6.70 7.76 1.00
CA ARG A 101 -5.82 8.93 0.91
C ARG A 101 -4.40 8.57 1.29
N VAL A 102 -3.46 8.74 0.36
CA VAL A 102 -2.02 8.49 0.63
C VAL A 102 -1.50 9.22 1.87
N PRO A 103 -1.80 10.52 2.10
CA PRO A 103 -1.34 11.20 3.31
C PRO A 103 -1.84 10.54 4.62
N ASN A 104 -3.08 10.03 4.63
CA ASN A 104 -3.62 9.34 5.79
C ASN A 104 -2.95 7.98 6.02
N GLN A 105 -2.69 7.22 4.95
CA GLN A 105 -1.94 5.98 5.06
C GLN A 105 -0.52 6.22 5.61
N ILE A 106 0.18 7.26 5.15
CA ILE A 106 1.50 7.62 5.68
C ILE A 106 1.43 7.94 7.18
N THR A 107 0.49 8.80 7.61
CA THR A 107 0.32 9.14 9.03
C THR A 107 0.03 7.90 9.87
N TYR A 108 -0.83 7.00 9.39
CA TYR A 108 -1.13 5.74 10.08
C TYR A 108 0.12 4.84 10.17
N MET A 109 0.86 4.66 9.07
CA MET A 109 2.06 3.83 9.04
C MET A 109 3.15 4.36 9.98
N GLN A 110 3.36 5.68 10.06
CA GLN A 110 4.30 6.28 11.01
C GLN A 110 3.96 6.00 12.48
N ARG A 111 2.68 5.74 12.77
CA ARG A 111 2.19 5.49 14.13
C ARG A 111 2.17 4.01 14.49
N HIS A 112 1.99 3.14 13.49
CA HIS A 112 1.63 1.72 13.69
C HIS A 112 2.52 0.73 12.95
N ALA A 113 3.50 1.17 12.18
CA ALA A 113 4.43 0.32 11.42
C ALA A 113 5.89 0.69 11.69
N LEU A 114 6.80 -0.20 11.31
CA LEU A 114 8.23 0.08 11.35
C LEU A 114 8.59 0.97 10.14
N GLU A 115 9.00 2.20 10.41
CA GLU A 115 9.62 3.08 9.40
C GLU A 115 11.04 2.60 9.10
N LEU A 116 11.33 2.42 7.82
CA LEU A 116 12.61 1.94 7.30
C LEU A 116 13.32 3.04 6.51
N ASN A 117 14.62 2.88 6.29
CA ASN A 117 15.38 3.81 5.46
C ASN A 117 14.84 3.83 4.01
N ILE A 118 14.91 4.99 3.37
CA ILE A 118 14.51 5.23 1.99
C ILE A 118 15.68 5.16 1.00
N GLU A 119 16.91 5.02 1.48
CA GLU A 119 18.08 4.74 0.64
C GLU A 119 17.97 3.34 0.00
N VAL A 120 18.09 3.25 -1.32
CA VAL A 120 17.85 1.99 -2.05
C VAL A 120 19.14 1.21 -2.29
N VAL A 121 20.17 1.87 -2.83
CA VAL A 121 21.37 1.17 -3.33
C VAL A 121 22.19 0.61 -2.17
N GLU A 122 22.38 1.41 -1.13
CA GLU A 122 23.21 1.04 0.03
C GLU A 122 22.49 0.10 1.01
N GLU A 123 21.16 0.03 0.95
CA GLU A 123 20.33 -0.77 1.87
C GLU A 123 19.41 -1.76 1.14
N LEU A 124 19.85 -2.27 -0.01
CA LEU A 124 19.04 -3.13 -0.86
C LEU A 124 18.46 -4.37 -0.12
N ASP A 125 19.17 -4.89 0.88
CA ASP A 125 18.74 -6.02 1.72
C ASP A 125 17.58 -5.68 2.67
N LYS A 126 17.32 -4.38 2.91
CA LYS A 126 16.23 -3.88 3.75
C LYS A 126 14.91 -3.74 3.01
N TRP A 127 14.96 -3.59 1.69
CA TRP A 127 13.79 -3.53 0.81
C TRP A 127 13.25 -4.93 0.56
N GLN A 128 12.23 -5.32 1.33
CA GLN A 128 11.71 -6.67 1.25
C GLN A 128 10.25 -6.70 0.80
N TRP A 129 9.83 -7.82 0.20
CA TRP A 129 8.47 -7.93 -0.29
C TRP A 129 7.45 -7.79 0.82
N GLY A 130 6.29 -7.21 0.46
CA GLY A 130 5.23 -6.88 1.41
C GLY A 130 5.42 -5.54 2.12
N ASP A 131 6.60 -4.91 2.01
CA ASP A 131 6.79 -3.53 2.48
C ASP A 131 5.98 -2.56 1.62
N VAL A 132 5.54 -1.46 2.23
CA VAL A 132 4.83 -0.37 1.55
C VAL A 132 5.82 0.75 1.26
N VAL A 133 5.82 1.22 0.02
CA VAL A 133 6.58 2.40 -0.39
C VAL A 133 5.65 3.52 -0.82
N TYR A 134 6.02 4.74 -0.47
CA TYR A 134 5.31 5.96 -0.82
C TYR A 134 6.21 6.89 -1.61
N TRP A 135 5.64 7.55 -2.62
CA TRP A 135 6.35 8.53 -3.44
C TRP A 135 5.65 9.87 -3.48
N ARG A 136 6.42 10.88 -3.89
CA ARG A 136 5.93 12.17 -4.38
C ARG A 136 6.32 12.34 -5.84
N PHE A 137 5.33 12.61 -6.67
CA PHE A 137 5.51 12.99 -8.07
C PHE A 137 5.96 14.45 -8.20
N ALA A 138 6.50 14.81 -9.37
CA ALA A 138 7.01 16.16 -9.62
C ALA A 138 5.92 17.25 -9.53
N ASN A 139 4.66 16.91 -9.80
CA ASN A 139 3.51 17.80 -9.66
C ASN A 139 3.00 17.94 -8.22
N GLY A 140 3.63 17.25 -7.25
CA GLY A 140 3.26 17.28 -5.84
C GLY A 140 2.32 16.16 -5.39
N ASP A 141 1.70 15.45 -6.33
CA ASP A 141 0.82 14.32 -6.01
C ASP A 141 1.60 13.20 -5.32
N GLN A 142 0.88 12.44 -4.47
CA GLN A 142 1.45 11.32 -3.75
C GLN A 142 0.96 10.00 -4.33
N HIS A 143 1.82 8.99 -4.26
CA HIS A 143 1.58 7.68 -4.83
C HIS A 143 2.12 6.60 -3.89
N CYS A 144 1.67 5.35 -4.07
CA CYS A 144 2.09 4.24 -3.22
C CYS A 144 2.11 2.89 -3.98
N GLY A 145 2.79 1.91 -3.40
CA GLY A 145 2.87 0.55 -3.91
C GLY A 145 3.43 -0.45 -2.90
N ILE A 146 3.36 -1.73 -3.24
CA ILE A 146 3.90 -2.86 -2.46
C ILE A 146 5.18 -3.37 -3.12
N ILE A 147 6.25 -3.49 -2.34
CA ILE A 147 7.53 -4.04 -2.80
C ILE A 147 7.33 -5.50 -3.22
N SER A 148 7.85 -5.84 -4.40
CA SER A 148 7.80 -7.18 -4.97
C SER A 148 8.97 -8.05 -4.51
N ASP A 149 8.77 -9.37 -4.50
CA ASP A 149 9.85 -10.36 -4.39
C ASP A 149 10.58 -10.61 -5.71
N ARG A 150 10.08 -10.04 -6.81
CA ARG A 150 10.74 -10.04 -8.12
C ARG A 150 11.63 -8.80 -8.23
N THR A 151 12.78 -8.98 -8.90
CA THR A 151 13.78 -7.93 -9.08
C THR A 151 14.06 -7.69 -10.56
N ASN A 152 14.59 -6.49 -10.87
CA ASN A 152 15.21 -6.21 -12.15
C ASN A 152 16.61 -6.86 -12.25
N TRP A 153 17.30 -6.66 -13.37
CA TRP A 153 18.63 -7.24 -13.62
C TRP A 153 19.73 -6.73 -12.65
N ARG A 154 19.49 -5.63 -11.93
CA ARG A 154 20.40 -5.09 -10.91
C ARG A 154 20.10 -5.59 -9.50
N GLY A 155 19.09 -6.46 -9.34
CA GLY A 155 18.64 -6.92 -8.03
C GLY A 155 17.72 -5.94 -7.30
N ILE A 156 17.35 -4.81 -7.91
CA ILE A 156 16.41 -3.85 -7.32
C ILE A 156 14.99 -4.44 -7.40
N PRO A 157 14.22 -4.46 -6.28
CA PRO A 157 12.84 -4.91 -6.29
C PRO A 157 11.98 -4.15 -7.29
N LEU A 158 11.14 -4.89 -8.01
CA LEU A 158 9.99 -4.31 -8.69
C LEU A 158 8.97 -3.83 -7.65
N VAL A 159 8.00 -3.02 -8.08
CA VAL A 159 6.92 -2.56 -7.20
C VAL A 159 5.57 -2.80 -7.86
N ILE A 160 4.60 -3.21 -7.06
CA ILE A 160 3.22 -3.40 -7.46
C ILE A 160 2.42 -2.16 -7.09
N HIS A 161 1.82 -1.50 -8.07
CA HIS A 161 1.05 -0.27 -7.87
C HIS A 161 0.01 -0.08 -8.98
N ASN A 162 -0.86 0.93 -8.81
CA ASN A 162 -1.82 1.32 -9.84
C ASN A 162 -1.74 2.84 -10.13
N ALA A 163 -1.39 3.19 -11.36
CA ALA A 163 -1.37 4.57 -11.86
C ALA A 163 -1.99 4.66 -13.28
N GLY A 164 -2.99 3.81 -13.55
CA GLY A 164 -3.73 3.74 -14.80
C GLY A 164 -4.36 2.35 -14.96
N ILE A 165 -3.50 1.33 -14.86
CA ILE A 165 -3.87 -0.06 -14.64
C ILE A 165 -2.87 -0.64 -13.64
N ALA A 166 -3.30 -1.57 -12.78
CA ALA A 166 -2.42 -2.24 -11.83
C ALA A 166 -1.28 -2.98 -12.55
N ARG A 167 -0.04 -2.77 -12.09
CA ARG A 167 1.17 -3.34 -12.68
C ARG A 167 2.20 -3.69 -11.61
N GLU A 168 3.01 -4.68 -11.94
CA GLU A 168 4.28 -4.97 -11.27
C GLU A 168 5.41 -4.48 -12.18
N GLU A 169 6.09 -3.40 -11.81
CA GLU A 169 7.03 -2.72 -12.70
C GLU A 169 8.31 -2.21 -12.00
N ASP A 170 9.34 -1.96 -12.81
CA ASP A 170 10.60 -1.38 -12.36
C ASP A 170 10.43 0.14 -12.16
N CYS A 171 9.89 0.53 -11.01
CA CYS A 171 9.59 1.92 -10.68
C CYS A 171 10.06 2.38 -9.30
N LEU A 172 10.72 1.53 -8.50
CA LEU A 172 11.11 1.86 -7.12
C LEU A 172 11.84 3.21 -7.01
N GLN A 173 12.81 3.43 -7.90
CA GLN A 173 13.63 4.65 -7.93
C GLN A 173 13.14 5.69 -8.96
N ARG A 174 11.95 5.51 -9.56
CA ARG A 174 11.46 6.38 -10.65
C ARG A 174 11.02 7.75 -10.13
N TRP A 175 10.54 7.81 -8.90
CA TRP A 175 10.00 9.02 -8.26
C TRP A 175 10.65 9.25 -6.90
N LYS A 176 10.42 10.44 -6.32
CA LYS A 176 10.96 10.77 -5.00
C LYS A 176 10.29 9.89 -3.94
N ILE A 177 11.04 8.98 -3.33
CA ILE A 177 10.57 8.19 -2.19
C ILE A 177 10.38 9.13 -1.00
N ILE A 178 9.22 9.02 -0.34
CA ILE A 178 8.86 9.82 0.84
C ILE A 178 8.47 8.97 2.05
N GLY A 179 8.51 7.64 1.92
CA GLY A 179 8.25 6.72 3.02
C GLY A 179 8.46 5.27 2.60
N HIS A 180 8.97 4.47 3.52
CA HIS A 180 9.18 3.03 3.38
C HIS A 180 8.82 2.40 4.72
N PHE A 181 7.84 1.51 4.72
CA PHE A 181 7.27 0.97 5.95
C PHE A 181 7.08 -0.54 5.87
N ARG A 182 7.36 -1.21 6.99
CA ARG A 182 7.04 -2.61 7.21
C ARG A 182 6.02 -2.74 8.32
N TYR A 183 4.87 -3.33 8.00
CA TYR A 183 3.86 -3.62 9.00
C TYR A 183 4.34 -4.70 9.97
N GLN A 184 4.12 -4.49 11.26
CA GLN A 184 4.40 -5.46 12.31
C GLN A 184 3.07 -5.83 12.96
N GLU A 185 2.73 -7.12 13.02
CA GLU A 185 1.50 -7.61 13.68
C GLU A 185 1.53 -7.44 15.22
N ASN A 186 2.49 -6.71 15.77
CA ASN A 186 2.69 -6.60 17.21
C ASN A 186 2.23 -5.24 17.75
N TYR A 187 0.92 -5.11 17.97
CA TYR A 187 0.33 -4.44 19.14
C TYR A 187 -0.95 -5.15 19.55
#